data_AF-B3PCJ8-F1
#
_entry.id   AF-B3PCJ8-F1
#
_cell.length_a   1.000
_cell.length_b   1.000
_cell.length_c   1.000
_cell.angle_alpha   90.00
_cell.angle_beta   90.00
_cell.angle_gamma   90.00
#
_symmetry.space_group_name_H-M   'P 1'
#
loop_
_entity.id
_entity.type
_entity.pdbx_description
1 polymer ?
#
loop_
_entity_poly.entity_id
_entity_poly.type
_entity_poly.pdbx_seq_one_letter_code
_entity_poly.pdbx_strand_id
1 'polypeptide(L)'
;MFRLREDYSRRQQVAPKESYHVNLPLQQAECEANYYRIQKLLAGMQSDDYRFMVSRGSTQWLHHIQVIERSRYTTTLVLTLQSSQASEWLKMPRLTVRIYLDACLAEVLAWEGHKRLRPRYHYPNPAMYQTDEKLQINQFLGEWLKLCLEEGHSLDDVTLVLAD
;
A
#
# COMPACT_ATOMS: atom_id res chain seq x y z
N MET A 1 -32.06 43.67 22.87
CA MET A 1 -31.82 42.46 23.68
C MET A 1 -32.18 41.25 22.81
N PHE A 2 -31.21 40.69 22.09
CA PHE A 2 -31.42 39.57 21.16
C PHE A 2 -31.25 38.25 21.91
N ARG A 3 -32.28 37.39 21.91
CA ARG A 3 -32.18 36.00 22.39
C ARG A 3 -31.79 35.10 21.23
N LEU A 4 -30.58 34.55 21.28
CA LEU A 4 -30.18 33.43 20.43
C LEU A 4 -31.02 32.20 20.81
N ARG A 5 -31.80 31.67 19.86
CA ARG A 5 -32.41 30.35 19.97
C ARG A 5 -31.31 29.32 19.74
N GLU A 6 -30.85 28.68 20.80
CA GLU A 6 -30.01 27.48 20.70
C GLU A 6 -30.91 26.25 20.48
N ASP A 7 -31.24 25.96 19.22
CA ASP A 7 -31.81 24.68 18.83
C ASP A 7 -30.69 23.72 18.38
N TYR A 8 -29.87 23.26 19.34
CA TYR A 8 -28.87 22.19 19.14
C TYR A 8 -29.42 20.77 19.40
N SER A 9 -30.74 20.62 19.45
CA SER A 9 -31.39 19.39 19.92
C SER A 9 -31.95 18.53 18.79
N ARG A 10 -31.08 18.12 17.85
CA ARG A 10 -31.30 16.93 17.02
C ARG A 10 -29.96 16.24 16.76
N ARG A 11 -29.41 15.61 17.80
CA ARG A 11 -28.47 14.51 17.59
C ARG A 11 -29.26 13.39 16.91
N GLN A 12 -29.16 13.31 15.59
CA GLN A 12 -29.60 12.12 14.86
C GLN A 12 -28.90 10.92 15.52
N GLN A 13 -29.69 10.05 16.13
CA GLN A 13 -29.20 8.75 16.58
C GLN A 13 -28.79 7.98 15.31
N VAL A 14 -27.49 7.99 15.02
CA VAL A 14 -26.92 7.15 13.98
C VAL A 14 -27.14 5.71 14.44
N ALA A 15 -27.81 4.90 13.63
CA ALA A 15 -27.99 3.48 13.90
C ALA A 15 -26.63 2.86 14.26
N PRO A 16 -26.56 1.94 15.26
CA PRO A 16 -25.30 1.35 15.65
C PRO A 16 -24.68 0.67 14.42
N LYS A 17 -23.55 1.20 13.96
CA LYS A 17 -22.79 0.63 12.85
C LYS A 17 -22.39 -0.78 13.25
N GLU A 18 -22.71 -1.78 12.41
CA GLU A 18 -22.31 -3.17 12.66
C GLU A 18 -20.83 -3.25 12.99
N SER A 19 -20.49 -4.01 14.03
CA SER A 19 -19.11 -4.16 14.45
C SER A 19 -18.34 -4.93 13.39
N TYR A 20 -17.28 -4.33 12.84
CA TYR A 20 -16.41 -5.04 11.89
C TYR A 20 -15.88 -6.34 12.47
N HIS A 21 -16.08 -7.43 11.74
CA HIS A 21 -15.45 -8.72 12.01
C HIS A 21 -14.34 -8.94 10.99
N VAL A 22 -13.16 -9.34 11.47
CA VAL A 22 -12.02 -9.62 10.60
C VAL A 22 -12.35 -10.81 9.72
N ASN A 23 -12.37 -10.59 8.40
CA ASN A 23 -12.47 -11.66 7.42
C ASN A 23 -11.06 -12.22 7.16
N LEU A 24 -10.66 -13.21 7.98
CA LEU A 24 -9.34 -13.83 7.89
C LEU A 24 -9.10 -14.51 6.51
N PRO A 25 -10.05 -15.28 5.94
CA PRO A 25 -9.86 -15.84 4.60
C PRO A 25 -9.57 -14.79 3.54
N LEU A 26 -10.29 -13.67 3.55
CA LEU A 26 -10.04 -12.57 2.61
C LEU A 26 -8.66 -11.95 2.81
N GLN A 27 -8.26 -11.68 4.05
CA GLN A 27 -6.92 -11.14 4.33
C GLN A 27 -5.81 -12.10 3.86
N GLN A 28 -5.97 -13.40 4.07
CA GLN A 28 -5.02 -14.41 3.61
C GLN A 28 -4.96 -14.47 2.08
N ALA A 29 -6.11 -14.46 1.41
CA ALA A 29 -6.19 -14.47 -0.05
C ALA A 29 -5.50 -13.25 -0.68
N GLU A 30 -5.67 -12.05 -0.10
CA GLU A 30 -4.96 -10.85 -0.55
C GLU A 30 -3.44 -10.99 -0.38
N CYS A 31 -3.00 -11.53 0.76
CA CYS A 31 -1.58 -11.76 1.02
C CYS A 31 -0.96 -12.79 0.08
N GLU A 32 -1.67 -13.87 -0.22
CA GLU A 32 -1.23 -14.90 -1.18
C GLU A 32 -1.16 -14.33 -2.60
N ALA A 33 -2.18 -13.59 -3.03
CA ALA A 33 -2.19 -12.95 -4.34
C ALA A 33 -1.02 -11.96 -4.48
N ASN A 34 -0.72 -11.19 -3.43
CA ASN A 34 0.42 -10.28 -3.40
C ASN A 34 1.77 -11.00 -3.49
N TYR A 35 1.91 -12.17 -2.84
CA TYR A 35 3.11 -13.00 -2.96
C TYR A 35 3.40 -13.33 -4.43
N TYR A 36 2.43 -13.90 -5.13
CA TYR A 36 2.63 -14.31 -6.52
C TYR A 36 2.85 -13.12 -7.47
N ARG A 37 2.19 -11.98 -7.22
CA ARG A 37 2.45 -10.74 -7.98
C ARG A 37 3.88 -10.25 -7.79
N ILE A 38 4.40 -10.27 -6.57
CA ILE A 38 5.80 -9.90 -6.30
C ILE A 38 6.76 -10.88 -6.99
N GLN A 39 6.51 -12.19 -6.88
CA GLN A 39 7.34 -13.20 -7.56
C GLN A 39 7.39 -12.97 -9.07
N LYS A 40 6.25 -12.65 -9.68
CA LYS A 40 6.16 -12.33 -11.10
C LYS A 40 6.88 -11.02 -11.45
N LEU A 41 6.65 -9.96 -10.68
CA LEU A 41 7.23 -8.63 -10.94
C LEU A 41 8.76 -8.63 -10.80
N LEU A 42 9.28 -9.37 -9.82
CA LEU A 42 10.71 -9.40 -9.48
C LEU A 42 11.44 -10.61 -10.06
N ALA A 43 10.83 -11.33 -11.01
CA ALA A 43 11.40 -12.52 -11.65
C ALA A 43 12.01 -13.53 -10.65
N GLY A 44 11.31 -13.81 -9.54
CA GLY A 44 11.81 -14.70 -8.50
C GLY A 44 12.81 -14.09 -7.51
N MET A 45 12.91 -12.76 -7.44
CA MET A 45 13.75 -12.02 -6.50
C MET A 45 15.27 -12.31 -6.59
N GLN A 46 15.81 -12.39 -7.81
CA GLN A 46 17.23 -12.71 -8.09
C GLN A 46 18.25 -11.60 -7.72
N SER A 47 17.78 -10.36 -7.64
CA SER A 47 18.51 -9.16 -7.19
C SER A 47 18.02 -8.67 -5.81
N ASP A 48 18.76 -7.75 -5.21
CA ASP A 48 18.36 -7.01 -4.01
C ASP A 48 17.91 -5.57 -4.30
N ASP A 49 18.12 -5.08 -5.52
CA ASP A 49 17.72 -3.75 -5.99
C ASP A 49 16.97 -3.87 -7.32
N TYR A 50 15.76 -3.30 -7.39
CA TYR A 50 14.94 -3.28 -8.59
C TYR A 50 14.45 -1.86 -8.85
N ARG A 51 14.61 -1.42 -10.09
CA ARG A 51 14.13 -0.12 -10.56
C ARG A 51 13.46 -0.31 -11.90
N PHE A 52 12.27 0.25 -12.04
CA PHE A 52 11.50 0.20 -13.26
C PHE A 52 10.59 1.42 -13.33
N MET A 53 10.15 1.73 -14.54
CA MET A 53 9.28 2.86 -14.80
C MET A 53 7.85 2.37 -15.01
N VAL A 54 6.89 3.13 -14.49
CA VAL A 54 5.48 3.02 -14.86
C VAL A 54 5.08 4.36 -15.44
N SER A 55 4.42 4.35 -16.60
CA SER A 55 3.99 5.56 -17.30
C SER A 55 2.48 5.56 -17.45
N ARG A 56 1.84 6.72 -17.27
CA ARG A 56 0.41 6.90 -17.58
C ARG A 56 0.20 8.31 -18.12
N GLY A 57 -0.15 8.41 -19.40
CA GLY A 57 -0.18 9.69 -20.10
C GLY A 57 1.23 10.31 -20.14
N SER A 58 1.35 11.59 -19.76
CA SER A 58 2.62 12.31 -19.70
C SER A 58 3.37 12.15 -18.37
N THR A 59 2.78 11.42 -17.41
CA THR A 59 3.37 11.24 -16.08
C THR A 59 4.12 9.92 -16.01
N GLN A 60 5.32 9.98 -15.45
CA GLN A 60 6.18 8.83 -15.23
C GLN A 60 6.52 8.73 -13.74
N TRP A 61 6.58 7.49 -13.26
CA TRP A 61 6.97 7.17 -11.90
C TRP A 61 8.09 6.14 -11.91
N LEU A 62 9.20 6.49 -11.25
CA LEU A 62 10.27 5.57 -10.95
C LEU A 62 9.89 4.79 -9.70
N HIS A 63 9.66 3.49 -9.88
CA HIS A 63 9.43 2.56 -8.79
C HIS A 63 10.78 1.97 -8.37
N HIS A 64 11.02 1.94 -7.06
CA HIS A 64 12.20 1.32 -6.48
C HIS A 64 11.77 0.30 -5.43
N ILE A 65 12.25 -0.93 -5.59
CA ILE A 65 12.03 -2.02 -4.63
C ILE A 65 13.40 -2.49 -4.18
N GLN A 66 13.63 -2.48 -2.87
CA GLN A 66 14.88 -2.90 -2.26
C GLN A 66 14.65 -4.03 -1.27
N VAL A 67 15.43 -5.09 -1.36
CA VAL A 67 15.51 -6.13 -0.32
C VAL A 67 16.37 -5.58 0.82
N ILE A 68 15.80 -5.50 2.02
CA ILE A 68 16.50 -4.99 3.21
C ILE A 68 16.87 -6.08 4.21
N GLU A 69 16.24 -7.26 4.12
CA GLU A 69 16.53 -8.38 5.00
C GLU A 69 16.18 -9.70 4.29
N ARG A 70 17.06 -10.69 4.38
CA ARG A 70 16.82 -12.07 3.96
C ARG A 70 17.08 -13.01 5.14
N SER A 71 16.09 -13.83 5.45
CA SER A 71 16.15 -14.90 6.43
C SER A 71 15.71 -16.21 5.77
N ARG A 72 15.92 -17.35 6.43
CA ARG A 72 15.63 -18.69 5.87
C ARG A 72 14.22 -18.84 5.29
N TYR A 73 13.22 -18.24 5.93
CA TYR A 73 11.82 -18.37 5.55
C TYR A 73 11.14 -17.02 5.25
N THR A 74 11.86 -15.91 5.37
CA THR A 74 11.26 -14.59 5.16
C THR A 74 12.21 -13.63 4.45
N THR A 75 11.64 -12.80 3.58
CA THR A 75 12.34 -11.68 2.94
C THR A 75 11.59 -10.39 3.24
N THR A 76 12.29 -9.34 3.61
CA THR A 76 11.68 -8.02 3.86
C THR A 76 12.10 -7.06 2.75
N LEU A 77 11.11 -6.43 2.12
CA LEU A 77 11.27 -5.44 1.06
C LEU A 77 10.87 -4.05 1.54
N VAL A 78 11.48 -3.04 0.92
CA VAL A 78 11.05 -1.65 0.98
C VAL A 78 10.66 -1.20 -0.41
N LEU A 79 9.48 -0.61 -0.54
CA LEU A 79 8.95 -0.06 -1.78
C LEU A 79 8.90 1.46 -1.65
N THR A 80 9.45 2.15 -2.64
CA THR A 80 9.43 3.60 -2.75
C THR A 80 9.05 4.02 -4.17
N LEU A 81 8.47 5.22 -4.30
CA LEU A 81 8.11 5.82 -5.56
C LEU A 81 8.74 7.20 -5.66
N GLN A 82 9.30 7.51 -6.82
CA GLN A 82 9.72 8.85 -7.17
C GLN A 82 8.98 9.28 -8.44
N SER A 83 8.47 10.50 -8.46
CA SER A 83 7.93 11.11 -9.68
C SER A 83 8.64 12.42 -9.91
N SER A 84 8.98 12.70 -11.16
CA SER A 84 9.53 13.99 -11.57
C SER A 84 8.49 15.10 -11.55
N GLN A 85 7.19 14.77 -11.62
CA GLN A 85 6.09 15.72 -11.74
C GLN A 85 5.12 15.70 -10.55
N ALA A 86 5.26 14.76 -9.60
CA ALA A 86 4.39 14.75 -8.43
C ALA A 86 4.67 15.99 -7.57
N SER A 87 3.61 16.71 -7.26
CA SER A 87 3.66 17.78 -6.28
C SER A 87 4.09 17.23 -4.93
N GLU A 88 4.82 18.04 -4.14
CA GLU A 88 5.40 17.61 -2.87
C GLU A 88 4.37 17.06 -1.86
N TRP A 89 3.08 17.42 -2.03
CA TRP A 89 1.96 17.00 -1.19
C TRP A 89 1.38 15.62 -1.52
N LEU A 90 1.70 15.01 -2.68
CA LEU A 90 1.21 13.69 -3.09
C LEU A 90 2.37 12.73 -3.34
N LYS A 91 3.08 12.38 -2.28
CA LYS A 91 4.11 11.34 -2.31
C LYS A 91 3.47 10.00 -1.94
N MET A 92 3.72 8.98 -2.75
CA MET A 92 3.30 7.63 -2.39
C MET A 92 4.05 7.21 -1.11
N PRO A 93 3.35 6.62 -0.14
CA PRO A 93 3.97 6.23 1.10
C PRO A 93 5.02 5.13 0.87
N ARG A 94 6.18 5.24 1.54
CA ARG A 94 7.14 4.15 1.66
C ARG A 94 6.47 2.97 2.34
N LEU A 95 6.40 1.83 1.65
CA LEU A 95 5.89 0.58 2.22
C LEU A 95 7.02 -0.35 2.64
N THR A 96 6.85 -1.02 3.79
CA THR A 96 7.70 -2.14 4.19
C THR A 96 6.88 -3.41 4.11
N VAL A 97 7.31 -4.37 3.29
CA VAL A 97 6.57 -5.59 2.99
C VAL A 97 7.37 -6.79 3.46
N ARG A 98 6.72 -7.75 4.13
CA ARG A 98 7.29 -9.05 4.46
C ARG A 98 6.74 -10.10 3.52
N ILE A 99 7.63 -10.94 3.03
CA ILE A 99 7.33 -12.14 2.27
C ILE A 99 7.65 -13.33 3.17
N TYR A 100 6.70 -14.23 3.36
CA TYR A 100 6.86 -15.54 3.98
C TYR A 100 6.96 -16.58 2.88
N LEU A 101 8.11 -17.23 2.77
CA LEU A 101 8.44 -18.14 1.67
C LEU A 101 7.84 -19.54 1.85
N ASP A 102 7.63 -19.95 3.11
CA ASP A 102 7.02 -21.21 3.50
C ASP A 102 5.49 -21.19 3.41
N ALA A 103 4.87 -20.05 3.72
CA ALA A 103 3.44 -19.85 3.64
C ALA A 103 2.97 -19.27 2.29
N CYS A 104 3.88 -18.87 1.40
CA CYS A 104 3.58 -18.17 0.16
C CYS A 104 2.71 -16.91 0.37
N LEU A 105 3.02 -16.11 1.39
CA LEU A 105 2.26 -14.90 1.76
C LEU A 105 3.14 -13.66 1.68
N ALA A 106 2.56 -12.54 1.23
CA ALA A 106 3.18 -11.23 1.33
C ALA A 106 2.24 -10.21 2.02
N GLU A 107 2.74 -9.51 3.02
CA GLU A 107 1.95 -8.51 3.77
C GLU A 107 2.72 -7.20 4.00
N VAL A 108 1.98 -6.10 4.07
CA VAL A 108 2.53 -4.81 4.49
C VAL A 108 2.69 -4.79 6.00
N LEU A 109 3.92 -4.60 6.49
CA LEU A 109 4.24 -4.44 7.91
C LEU A 109 4.09 -3.00 8.39
N ALA A 110 4.37 -2.05 7.50
CA ALA A 110 4.42 -0.62 7.80
C ALA A 110 4.25 0.25 6.56
N TRP A 111 3.71 1.45 6.74
CA TRP A 111 3.73 2.54 5.76
C TRP A 111 4.19 3.84 6.43
N GLU A 112 5.05 4.66 5.81
CA GLU A 112 5.47 5.99 6.30
C GLU A 112 5.70 6.10 7.82
N GLY A 113 6.43 5.13 8.40
CA GLY A 113 6.71 5.10 9.84
C GLY A 113 5.59 4.56 10.74
N HIS A 114 4.36 4.38 10.23
CA HIS A 114 3.28 3.64 10.88
C HIS A 114 3.60 2.14 10.87
N LYS A 115 3.95 1.60 12.03
CA LYS A 115 4.36 0.19 12.21
C LYS A 115 3.35 -0.57 13.06
N ARG A 116 3.48 -1.91 13.08
CA ARG A 116 2.69 -2.81 13.94
C ARG A 116 1.19 -2.72 13.66
N LEU A 117 0.84 -2.81 12.39
CA LEU A 117 -0.54 -2.75 11.90
C LEU A 117 -1.35 -3.91 12.49
N ARG A 118 -2.48 -3.58 13.11
CA ARG A 118 -3.36 -4.56 13.76
C ARG A 118 -4.41 -5.07 12.77
N PRO A 119 -4.80 -6.35 12.83
CA PRO A 119 -5.87 -6.89 11.99
C PRO A 119 -7.21 -6.15 12.16
N ARG A 120 -7.43 -5.53 13.32
CA ARG A 120 -8.60 -4.70 13.63
C ARG A 120 -8.23 -3.57 14.60
N TYR A 121 -8.80 -2.39 14.39
CA TYR A 121 -8.78 -1.29 15.35
C TYR A 121 -10.17 -1.04 15.91
N HIS A 122 -10.26 -0.59 17.17
CA HIS A 122 -11.50 -0.06 17.72
C HIS A 122 -11.63 1.41 17.29
N TYR A 123 -12.86 1.90 17.15
CA TYR A 123 -13.10 3.31 16.80
C TYR A 123 -14.02 3.97 17.85
N PRO A 124 -13.74 5.22 18.25
CA PRO A 124 -12.60 6.04 17.86
C PRO A 124 -11.27 5.54 18.45
N ASN A 125 -10.17 5.63 17.70
CA ASN A 125 -8.81 5.44 18.21
C ASN A 125 -8.00 6.72 18.02
N PRO A 126 -7.05 7.05 18.92
CA PRO A 126 -6.32 8.31 18.88
C PRO A 126 -5.43 8.48 17.64
N ALA A 127 -5.07 7.38 16.98
CA ALA A 127 -4.30 7.38 15.74
C ALA A 127 -5.18 7.47 14.48
N MET A 128 -6.51 7.52 14.63
CA MET A 128 -7.51 7.64 13.57
C MET A 128 -7.44 6.55 12.48
N TYR A 129 -6.93 5.35 12.81
CA TYR A 129 -6.97 4.22 11.90
C TYR A 129 -8.40 3.75 11.64
N GLN A 130 -8.65 3.29 10.42
CA GLN A 130 -9.88 2.60 10.09
C GLN A 130 -9.94 1.24 10.80
N THR A 131 -11.15 0.71 10.89
CA THR A 131 -11.40 -0.53 11.63
C THR A 131 -10.73 -1.74 10.95
N ASP A 132 -10.60 -1.70 9.62
CA ASP A 132 -10.09 -2.72 8.70
C ASP A 132 -8.78 -2.30 8.00
N GLU A 133 -8.05 -1.34 8.57
CA GLU A 133 -6.83 -0.73 8.02
C GLU A 133 -5.82 -1.74 7.43
N LYS A 134 -5.64 -2.88 8.10
CA LYS A 134 -4.71 -3.93 7.66
C LYS A 134 -5.15 -4.59 6.35
N LEU A 135 -6.45 -4.76 6.13
CA LEU A 135 -6.96 -5.27 4.86
C LEU A 135 -6.74 -4.23 3.76
N GLN A 136 -7.12 -2.97 4.02
CA GLN A 136 -7.01 -1.87 3.04
C GLN A 136 -5.57 -1.68 2.57
N ILE A 137 -4.58 -1.69 3.46
CA ILE A 137 -3.18 -1.50 3.07
C ILE A 137 -2.63 -2.69 2.25
N ASN A 138 -3.08 -3.92 2.53
CA ASN A 138 -2.70 -5.09 1.74
C ASN A 138 -3.36 -5.07 0.35
N GLN A 139 -4.60 -4.59 0.26
CA GLN A 139 -5.28 -4.38 -1.02
C GLN A 139 -4.60 -3.27 -1.84
N PHE A 140 -4.21 -2.17 -1.19
CA PHE A 140 -3.43 -1.10 -1.82
C PHE A 140 -2.13 -1.64 -2.44
N LEU A 141 -1.39 -2.47 -1.70
CA LEU A 141 -0.20 -3.15 -2.24
C LEU A 141 -0.56 -3.99 -3.48
N GLY A 142 -1.67 -4.72 -3.44
CA GLY A 142 -2.11 -5.55 -4.56
C GLY A 142 -2.46 -4.76 -5.82
N GLU A 143 -3.18 -3.64 -5.66
CA GLU A 143 -3.48 -2.72 -6.75
C GLU A 143 -2.22 -2.10 -7.34
N TRP A 144 -1.29 -1.68 -6.48
CA TRP A 144 0.01 -1.14 -6.91
C TRP A 144 0.81 -2.18 -7.70
N LEU A 145 0.92 -3.41 -7.20
CA LEU A 145 1.62 -4.50 -7.89
C LEU A 145 0.98 -4.84 -9.24
N LYS A 146 -0.36 -4.81 -9.31
CA LYS A 146 -1.10 -5.04 -10.55
C LYS A 146 -0.76 -3.95 -11.58
N LEU A 147 -0.78 -2.68 -11.18
CA LEU A 147 -0.39 -1.57 -12.05
C LEU A 147 1.05 -1.74 -12.55
N CYS A 148 1.99 -2.08 -11.67
CA CYS A 148 3.38 -2.32 -12.05
C CYS A 148 3.55 -3.49 -13.04
N LEU A 149 2.74 -4.54 -12.91
CA LEU A 149 2.78 -5.69 -13.83
C LEU A 149 2.15 -5.40 -15.20
N GLU A 150 1.16 -4.51 -15.24
CA GLU A 150 0.44 -4.16 -16.47
C GLU A 150 1.17 -3.10 -17.30
N GLU A 151 1.76 -2.09 -16.63
CA GLU A 151 2.29 -0.88 -17.27
C GLU A 151 3.80 -0.66 -17.03
N GLY A 152 4.44 -1.57 -16.28
CA GLY A 152 5.86 -1.48 -15.94
C GLY A 152 6.77 -1.84 -17.11
N HIS A 153 7.81 -1.03 -17.31
CA HIS A 153 8.84 -1.25 -18.33
C HIS A 153 10.24 -1.01 -17.76
N SER A 154 11.25 -1.60 -18.42
CA SER A 154 12.65 -1.43 -18.02
C SER A 154 13.06 0.04 -18.16
N LEU A 155 14.05 0.47 -17.38
CA LEU A 155 14.64 1.80 -17.54
C LEU A 155 15.28 1.98 -18.92
N ASP A 156 15.74 0.89 -19.53
CA ASP A 156 16.39 0.89 -20.85
C ASP A 156 15.41 1.16 -22.00
N ASP A 157 14.11 0.94 -21.78
CA ASP A 157 13.06 1.19 -22.79
C ASP A 157 12.65 2.67 -22.87
N VAL A 158 13.14 3.52 -21.96
CA VAL A 158 12.86 4.96 -21.98
C VAL A 158 13.73 5.62 -23.04
N THR A 159 13.28 5.52 -24.29
CA THR A 159 13.74 6.42 -25.33
C THR A 159 13.31 7.82 -24.89
N LEU A 160 14.29 8.64 -24.53
CA LEU A 160 14.13 10.04 -24.17
C LEU A 160 13.36 10.75 -25.29
N VAL A 161 12.03 10.84 -25.14
CA VAL A 161 11.25 11.87 -25.85
C VAL A 161 11.48 13.17 -25.10
N LEU A 162 12.73 13.64 -25.15
CA LEU A 162 13.02 15.05 -24.95
C LEU A 162 12.64 15.70 -26.28
N ALA A 163 11.44 16.27 -26.30
CA ALA A 163 11.06 17.23 -27.31
C ALA A 163 12.03 18.42 -27.26
N ASP A 164 12.42 18.85 -28.47
CA ASP A 164 13.24 20.03 -28.76
C ASP A 164 12.72 21.33 -28.10
#